data_AF-A0A2V9VM21-F1
#
_entry.id   AF-A0A2V9VM21-F1
#
_cell.length_a   1.000
_cell.length_b   1.000
_cell.length_c   1.000
_cell.angle_alpha   90.00
_cell.angle_beta   90.00
_cell.angle_gamma   90.00
#
_symmetry.space_group_name_H-M   'P 1'
#
loop_
_entity.id
_entity.type
_entity.pdbx_description
1 polymer ?
#
loop_
_entity_poly.entity_id
_entity_poly.type
_entity_poly.pdbx_seq_one_letter_code
_entity_poly.pdbx_strand_id
1 'polypeptide(L)'
;MIVFPILAVALSASAQIKHDVFAYKVSSRPVISIRNQYGRITVTPSSVDRVVVNVVHSDAVEILHQQNENRVEITTGSQVATGAKADNVDYQVLVPADACVILSTAAGSLSAENLQGDLIFEGTTASVDARALRNAHIHA
;
A
#
# COMPACT_ATOMS: atom_id res chain seq x y z
N MET A 1 -9.82 53.50 -23.74
CA MET A 1 -10.03 52.05 -23.58
C MET A 1 -8.80 51.33 -24.08
N ILE A 2 -8.03 50.69 -23.19
CA ILE A 2 -7.02 49.68 -23.56
C ILE A 2 -7.15 48.57 -22.52
N VAL A 3 -7.40 47.35 -23.02
CA VAL A 3 -7.75 46.14 -22.27
C VAL A 3 -6.46 45.40 -21.90
N PHE A 4 -6.25 45.13 -20.61
CA PHE A 4 -5.16 44.26 -20.14
C PHE A 4 -5.58 42.78 -20.29
N PRO A 5 -4.75 41.91 -20.87
CA PRO A 5 -5.08 40.48 -20.96
C PRO A 5 -4.89 39.82 -19.59
N ILE A 6 -5.90 39.05 -19.17
CA ILE A 6 -5.91 38.28 -17.93
C ILE A 6 -5.07 37.01 -18.16
N LEU A 7 -3.96 36.88 -17.42
CA LEU A 7 -3.18 35.65 -17.37
C LEU A 7 -3.89 34.65 -16.43
N ALA A 8 -4.50 33.61 -17.02
CA ALA A 8 -5.12 32.53 -16.26
C ALA A 8 -4.04 31.57 -15.74
N VAL A 9 -3.87 31.50 -14.42
CA VAL A 9 -3.06 30.47 -13.76
C VAL A 9 -3.92 29.22 -13.63
N ALA A 10 -3.59 28.18 -14.39
CA ALA A 10 -4.17 26.85 -14.20
C ALA A 10 -3.48 26.18 -13.01
N LEU A 11 -4.13 26.17 -11.84
CA LEU A 11 -3.79 25.27 -10.76
C LEU A 11 -4.33 23.89 -11.13
N SER A 12 -3.46 23.02 -11.66
CA SER A 12 -3.76 21.59 -11.74
C SER A 12 -3.72 21.01 -10.33
N ALA A 13 -4.85 21.07 -9.62
CA ALA A 13 -5.05 20.27 -8.41
C ALA A 13 -5.28 18.81 -8.85
N SER A 14 -4.23 18.00 -8.89
CA SER A 14 -4.40 16.55 -8.91
C SER A 14 -4.96 16.16 -7.54
N ALA A 15 -6.28 15.91 -7.48
CA ALA A 15 -6.91 15.29 -6.34
C ALA A 15 -6.43 13.83 -6.24
N GLN A 16 -5.27 13.62 -5.63
CA GLN A 16 -4.90 12.31 -5.12
C GLN A 16 -5.76 12.10 -3.88
N ILE A 17 -6.86 11.37 -4.04
CA ILE A 17 -7.76 11.02 -2.93
C ILE A 17 -6.99 10.04 -2.04
N LYS A 18 -6.27 10.56 -1.06
CA LYS A 18 -5.63 9.78 0.00
C LYS A 18 -6.69 9.50 1.06
N HIS A 19 -7.26 8.30 1.02
CA HIS A 19 -8.07 7.81 2.13
C HIS A 19 -7.18 7.03 3.08
N ASP A 20 -6.93 7.59 4.27
CA ASP A 20 -6.35 6.85 5.39
C ASP A 20 -7.43 5.91 5.92
N VAL A 21 -7.29 4.61 5.66
CA VAL A 21 -8.36 3.64 5.95
C VAL A 21 -8.34 3.20 7.41
N PHE A 22 -7.16 2.95 7.97
CA PHE A 22 -6.98 2.67 9.40
C PHE A 22 -5.53 2.94 9.84
N ALA A 23 -5.34 3.03 11.16
CA ALA A 23 -4.02 3.12 11.78
C ALA A 23 -3.94 2.28 13.06
N TYR A 24 -3.04 1.30 13.10
CA TYR A 24 -2.75 0.52 14.31
C TYR A 24 -1.42 0.92 14.93
N LYS A 25 -1.38 1.05 16.25
CA LYS A 25 -0.12 1.18 16.99
C LYS A 25 0.45 -0.20 17.24
N VAL A 26 1.75 -0.36 17.00
CA VAL A 26 2.50 -1.60 17.14
C VAL A 26 3.75 -1.37 17.98
N SER A 27 4.36 -2.45 18.48
CA SER A 27 5.67 -2.42 19.13
C SER A 27 6.75 -2.92 18.17
N SER A 28 8.03 -2.89 18.60
CA SER A 28 9.16 -3.26 17.74
C SER A 28 8.99 -4.64 17.09
N ARG A 29 9.42 -4.73 15.83
CA ARG A 29 9.38 -5.93 14.97
C ARG A 29 7.97 -6.54 14.88
N PRO A 30 6.95 -5.77 14.47
CA PRO A 30 5.63 -6.34 14.26
C PRO A 30 5.63 -7.30 13.07
N VAL A 31 4.65 -8.20 13.05
CA VAL A 31 4.41 -9.05 11.88
C VAL A 31 3.20 -8.54 11.11
N ILE A 32 3.41 -8.19 9.84
CA ILE A 32 2.38 -7.62 8.98
C ILE A 32 2.10 -8.60 7.86
N SER A 33 0.89 -9.15 7.83
CA SER A 33 0.42 -10.02 6.75
C SER A 33 -0.51 -9.24 5.85
N ILE A 34 -0.19 -9.20 4.56
CA ILE A 34 -0.95 -8.47 3.56
C ILE A 34 -1.35 -9.43 2.44
N ARG A 35 -2.65 -9.60 2.26
CA ARG A 35 -3.24 -10.36 1.15
C ARG A 35 -3.88 -9.39 0.18
N ASN A 36 -3.22 -9.19 -0.94
CA ASN A 36 -3.70 -8.34 -2.02
C ASN A 36 -4.43 -9.19 -3.06
N GLN A 37 -5.73 -8.95 -3.25
CA GLN A 37 -6.49 -9.68 -4.27
C GLN A 37 -6.22 -9.17 -5.69
N TYR A 38 -6.05 -7.85 -5.86
CA TYR A 38 -5.89 -7.20 -7.17
C TYR A 38 -5.03 -5.94 -7.09
N GLY A 39 -4.51 -5.50 -8.23
CA GLY A 39 -3.81 -4.21 -8.35
C GLY A 39 -2.38 -4.23 -7.81
N ARG A 40 -1.85 -3.03 -7.56
CA ARG A 40 -0.49 -2.83 -7.05
C ARG A 40 -0.52 -2.57 -5.56
N ILE A 41 0.42 -3.17 -4.85
CA ILE A 41 0.70 -2.83 -3.47
C ILE A 41 2.16 -2.41 -3.31
N THR A 42 2.35 -1.29 -2.61
CA THR A 42 3.68 -0.78 -2.25
C THR A 42 3.77 -0.67 -0.74
N VAL A 43 4.80 -1.29 -0.16
CA VAL A 43 5.08 -1.24 1.27
C VAL A 43 6.33 -0.39 1.51
N THR A 44 6.20 0.64 2.35
CA THR A 44 7.30 1.53 2.71
C THR A 44 7.32 1.81 4.21
N PRO A 45 8.45 2.23 4.79
CA PRO A 45 8.52 2.67 6.16
C PRO A 45 7.54 3.79 6.48
N SER A 46 6.87 3.65 7.62
CA SER A 46 6.20 4.70 8.35
C SER A 46 7.23 5.52 9.13
N SER A 47 6.99 6.82 9.28
CA SER A 47 7.77 7.71 10.17
C SER A 47 7.44 7.52 11.66
N VAL A 48 6.44 6.68 11.97
CA VAL A 48 5.90 6.41 13.31
C VAL A 48 5.74 4.89 13.49
N ASP A 49 5.73 4.38 14.74
CA ASP A 49 5.43 2.98 15.09
C ASP A 49 3.95 2.61 14.85
N ARG A 50 3.52 2.76 13.59
CA ARG A 50 2.15 2.57 13.14
C ARG A 50 2.12 1.86 11.80
N VAL A 51 1.06 1.08 11.65
CA VAL A 51 0.67 0.49 10.38
C VAL A 51 -0.46 1.33 9.81
N VAL A 52 -0.30 1.86 8.60
CA VAL A 52 -1.30 2.70 7.93
C VAL A 52 -1.50 2.19 6.51
N VAL A 53 -2.76 2.06 6.09
CA VAL A 53 -3.09 1.73 4.70
C VAL A 53 -3.73 2.94 4.04
N ASN A 54 -3.12 3.37 2.94
CA ASN A 54 -3.63 4.42 2.06
C ASN A 54 -4.10 3.79 0.76
N VAL A 55 -5.27 4.22 0.29
CA VAL A 55 -5.71 3.99 -1.08
C VAL A 55 -5.27 5.20 -1.90
N VAL A 56 -4.43 4.99 -2.91
CA VAL A 56 -3.83 6.07 -3.73
C VAL A 56 -4.71 6.36 -4.95
N HIS A 57 -5.35 5.34 -5.50
CA HIS A 57 -6.30 5.44 -6.60
C HIS A 57 -7.36 4.34 -6.47
N SER A 58 -8.65 4.70 -6.41
CA SER A 58 -9.77 3.75 -6.50
C SER A 58 -11.13 4.43 -6.66
N ASP A 59 -12.06 3.74 -7.34
CA ASP A 59 -13.48 4.08 -7.39
C ASP A 59 -14.32 3.33 -6.33
N ALA A 60 -13.89 2.15 -5.88
CA ALA A 60 -14.56 1.35 -4.83
C ALA A 60 -13.68 0.20 -4.29
N VAL A 61 -13.28 0.26 -3.01
CA VAL A 61 -12.43 -0.74 -2.34
C VAL A 61 -12.98 -1.18 -1.01
N GLU A 62 -12.75 -2.46 -0.71
CA GLU A 62 -12.95 -3.03 0.62
C GLU A 62 -11.57 -3.38 1.19
N ILE A 63 -11.32 -2.96 2.42
CA ILE A 63 -10.11 -3.34 3.15
C ILE A 63 -10.57 -3.95 4.46
N LEU A 64 -10.39 -5.26 4.59
CA LEU A 64 -10.56 -5.95 5.84
C LEU A 64 -9.24 -5.91 6.59
N HIS A 65 -9.30 -5.56 7.86
CA HIS A 65 -8.11 -5.46 8.69
C HIS A 65 -8.40 -5.89 10.11
N GLN A 66 -7.40 -6.47 10.75
CA GLN A 66 -7.44 -6.81 12.16
C GLN A 66 -6.06 -6.69 12.79
N GLN A 67 -6.04 -6.34 14.06
CA GLN A 67 -4.84 -6.39 14.89
C GLN A 67 -5.05 -7.44 15.98
N ASN A 68 -4.11 -8.37 16.07
CA ASN A 68 -3.99 -9.28 17.20
C ASN A 68 -2.61 -9.08 17.81
N GLU A 69 -2.56 -8.45 18.97
CA GLU A 69 -1.31 -8.05 19.63
C GLU A 69 -0.37 -7.25 18.68
N ASN A 70 0.85 -7.74 18.45
CA ASN A 70 1.82 -7.13 17.56
C ASN A 70 1.77 -7.67 16.12
N ARG A 71 0.63 -8.25 15.74
CA ARG A 71 0.37 -8.77 14.40
C ARG A 71 -0.78 -8.00 13.77
N VAL A 72 -0.56 -7.52 12.55
CA VAL A 72 -1.60 -6.87 11.76
C VAL A 72 -1.85 -7.70 10.52
N GLU A 73 -3.10 -7.97 10.24
CA GLU A 73 -3.54 -8.67 9.03
C GLU A 73 -4.39 -7.72 8.20
N ILE A 74 -4.10 -7.70 6.89
CA ILE A 74 -4.70 -6.79 5.93
C ILE A 74 -5.12 -7.63 4.73
N THR A 75 -6.39 -7.59 4.37
CA THR A 75 -6.89 -8.16 3.12
C THR A 75 -7.54 -7.06 2.32
N THR A 76 -7.02 -6.81 1.11
CA THR A 76 -7.59 -5.83 0.19
C THR A 76 -8.46 -6.52 -0.84
N GLY A 77 -9.55 -5.86 -1.24
CA GLY A 77 -10.46 -6.30 -2.28
C GLY A 77 -11.11 -5.11 -2.99
N SER A 78 -11.81 -5.39 -4.08
CA SER A 78 -12.67 -4.42 -4.77
C SER A 78 -14.13 -4.71 -4.47
N GLN A 79 -14.91 -3.66 -4.18
CA GLN A 79 -16.36 -3.78 -3.99
C GLN A 79 -17.12 -3.92 -5.31
N VAL A 80 -16.45 -3.77 -6.46
CA VAL A 80 -17.12 -3.90 -7.76
C VAL A 80 -17.27 -5.38 -8.09
N ALA A 81 -18.35 -5.97 -7.60
CA ALA A 81 -18.83 -7.25 -8.09
C ALA A 81 -19.03 -7.13 -9.60
N THR A 82 -18.25 -7.88 -10.37
CA THR A 82 -18.33 -8.05 -11.83
C THR A 82 -17.70 -6.93 -12.68
N GLY A 83 -16.57 -7.27 -13.32
CA GLY A 83 -16.18 -6.70 -14.62
C GLY A 83 -15.51 -5.33 -14.67
N ALA A 84 -15.50 -4.53 -13.60
CA ALA A 84 -14.64 -3.34 -13.57
C ALA A 84 -13.18 -3.77 -13.36
N LYS A 85 -12.25 -3.20 -14.13
CA LYS A 85 -10.81 -3.49 -14.05
C LYS A 85 -10.30 -3.31 -12.62
N ALA A 86 -10.18 -4.43 -11.91
CA ALA A 86 -9.53 -4.49 -10.61
C ALA A 86 -8.02 -4.15 -10.67
N ASP A 87 -7.48 -3.98 -11.88
CA ASP A 87 -6.13 -3.51 -12.18
C ASP A 87 -5.89 -2.03 -11.80
N ASN A 88 -6.93 -1.27 -11.48
CA ASN A 88 -6.84 0.17 -11.22
C ASN A 88 -6.75 0.54 -9.73
N VAL A 89 -6.38 -0.39 -8.84
CA VAL A 89 -6.22 -0.05 -7.42
C VAL A 89 -4.75 -0.04 -7.03
N ASP A 90 -4.31 1.12 -6.55
CA ASP A 90 -2.97 1.32 -5.99
C ASP A 90 -3.08 1.47 -4.47
N TYR A 91 -2.57 0.46 -3.76
CA TYR A 91 -2.46 0.47 -2.30
C TYR A 91 -1.06 0.88 -1.87
N GLN A 92 -0.98 1.77 -0.88
CA GLN A 92 0.26 2.04 -0.16
C GLN A 92 0.08 1.64 1.30
N VAL A 93 0.96 0.77 1.79
CA VAL A 93 0.98 0.35 3.19
C VAL A 93 2.24 0.88 3.84
N LEU A 94 2.06 1.72 4.86
CA LEU A 94 3.14 2.21 5.69
C LEU A 94 3.28 1.29 6.91
N VAL A 95 4.48 0.79 7.17
CA VAL A 95 4.78 -0.12 8.30
C VAL A 95 6.04 0.35 9.02
N PRO A 96 6.28 -0.01 10.29
CA PRO A 96 7.58 0.24 10.91
C PRO A 96 8.72 -0.37 10.10
N ALA A 97 9.87 0.30 10.05
CA ALA A 97 10.99 -0.13 9.22
C ALA A 97 11.52 -1.52 9.61
N ASP A 98 11.41 -1.92 10.88
CA ASP A 98 11.85 -3.20 11.41
C ASP A 98 10.78 -4.31 11.32
N ALA A 99 9.65 -4.06 10.65
CA ALA A 99 8.56 -5.02 10.51
C ALA A 99 8.94 -6.22 9.66
N CYS A 100 8.51 -7.42 10.09
CA CYS A 100 8.47 -8.58 9.22
C CYS A 100 7.19 -8.52 8.38
N VAL A 101 7.32 -8.53 7.06
CA VAL A 101 6.19 -8.34 6.14
C VAL A 101 6.01 -9.57 5.26
N ILE A 102 4.79 -10.11 5.28
CA ILE A 102 4.34 -11.19 4.41
C ILE A 102 3.39 -10.58 3.40
N LEU A 103 3.76 -10.55 2.12
CA LEU A 103 2.96 -10.04 1.03
C LEU A 103 2.50 -11.19 0.15
N SER A 104 1.19 -11.36 0.01
CA SER A 104 0.60 -12.39 -0.84
C SER A 104 -0.32 -11.80 -1.90
N THR A 105 -0.22 -12.26 -3.15
CA THR A 105 -1.16 -11.90 -4.22
C THR A 105 -1.22 -12.96 -5.31
N ALA A 106 -2.39 -13.16 -5.93
CA ALA A 106 -2.53 -14.12 -7.04
C ALA A 106 -1.95 -13.55 -8.36
N ALA A 107 -2.15 -12.25 -8.59
CA ALA A 107 -1.74 -11.51 -9.79
C ALA A 107 -1.55 -10.02 -9.45
N GLY A 108 -0.76 -9.30 -10.26
CA GLY A 108 -0.44 -7.89 -10.02
C GLY A 108 1.01 -7.69 -9.60
N SER A 109 1.29 -6.61 -8.87
CA SER A 109 2.66 -6.24 -8.48
C SER A 109 2.79 -6.01 -6.97
N LEU A 110 3.78 -6.68 -6.37
CA LEU A 110 4.20 -6.49 -4.98
C LEU A 110 5.49 -5.67 -4.97
N SER A 111 5.48 -4.52 -4.29
CA SER A 111 6.69 -3.71 -4.06
C SER A 111 6.95 -3.52 -2.58
N ALA A 112 8.21 -3.65 -2.17
CA ALA A 112 8.66 -3.31 -0.83
C ALA A 112 9.98 -2.52 -0.88
N GLU A 113 10.04 -1.39 -0.18
CA GLU A 113 11.21 -0.51 -0.24
C GLU A 113 11.67 -0.05 1.15
N ASN A 114 12.98 0.10 1.34
CA ASN A 114 13.59 0.71 2.53
C ASN A 114 13.27 0.01 3.87
N LEU A 115 12.89 -1.26 3.84
CA LEU A 115 12.61 -2.05 5.05
C LEU A 115 13.87 -2.73 5.60
N GLN A 116 13.79 -3.06 6.88
CA GLN A 116 14.86 -3.68 7.66
C GLN A 116 14.49 -5.03 8.29
N GLY A 117 13.20 -5.34 8.37
CA GLY A 117 12.72 -6.66 8.77
C GLY A 117 12.57 -7.62 7.59
N ASP A 118 12.38 -8.90 7.91
CA ASP A 118 12.30 -9.97 6.91
C ASP A 118 11.06 -9.82 6.02
N LEU A 119 11.21 -10.22 4.75
CA LEU A 119 10.20 -10.11 3.71
C LEU A 119 9.88 -11.49 3.14
N ILE A 120 8.59 -11.82 3.08
CA ILE A 120 8.08 -13.02 2.44
C ILE A 120 7.12 -12.59 1.35
N PHE A 121 7.39 -12.96 0.10
CA PHE A 121 6.50 -12.74 -1.03
C PHE A 121 5.87 -14.06 -1.43
N GLU A 122 4.56 -14.06 -1.65
CA GLU A 122 3.81 -15.23 -2.09
C GLU A 122 2.96 -14.82 -3.30
N GLY A 123 3.16 -15.46 -4.44
CA GLY A 123 2.27 -15.22 -5.58
C GLY A 123 2.57 -16.07 -6.79
N THR A 124 1.52 -16.49 -7.49
CA THR A 124 1.65 -17.39 -8.64
C THR A 124 2.16 -16.67 -9.89
N THR A 125 1.60 -15.48 -10.17
CA THR A 125 1.91 -14.70 -11.38
C THR A 125 2.29 -13.26 -11.06
N ALA A 126 2.59 -12.97 -9.79
CA ALA A 126 2.89 -11.63 -9.33
C ALA A 126 4.30 -11.20 -9.76
N SER A 127 4.45 -9.95 -10.19
CA SER A 127 5.77 -9.33 -10.28
C SER A 127 6.20 -8.85 -8.89
N VAL A 128 7.38 -9.25 -8.44
CA VAL A 128 7.96 -8.84 -7.14
C VAL A 128 9.08 -7.85 -7.37
N ASP A 129 9.06 -6.75 -6.63
CA ASP A 129 10.11 -5.73 -6.62
C ASP A 129 10.50 -5.39 -5.18
N ALA A 130 11.77 -5.55 -4.83
CA ALA A 130 12.25 -5.34 -3.48
C ALA A 130 13.54 -4.51 -3.53
N ARG A 131 13.51 -3.30 -2.94
CA ARG A 131 14.58 -2.31 -3.13
C ARG A 131 15.05 -1.69 -1.82
N ALA A 132 16.32 -1.30 -1.80
CA ALA A 132 16.93 -0.56 -0.69
C ALA A 132 16.75 -1.24 0.70
N LEU A 133 16.69 -2.57 0.73
CA LEU A 133 16.52 -3.36 1.95
C LEU A 133 17.83 -3.41 2.76
N ARG A 134 17.73 -3.43 4.09
CA ARG A 134 18.90 -3.44 4.99
C ARG A 134 18.73 -4.47 6.09
N ASN A 135 19.63 -5.42 6.24
CA ASN A 135 19.54 -6.49 7.25
C ASN A 135 18.27 -7.36 7.16
N ALA A 136 17.60 -7.37 6.01
CA ALA A 136 16.39 -8.14 5.77
C ALA A 136 16.72 -9.43 5.00
N HIS A 137 16.09 -10.54 5.36
CA HIS A 137 16.05 -11.74 4.52
C HIS A 137 14.83 -11.71 3.61
N ILE A 138 14.96 -12.24 2.41
CA ILE A 138 13.87 -12.33 1.43
C ILE A 138 13.57 -13.79 1.14
N HIS A 139 12.29 -14.15 1.22
CA HIS A 139 11.72 -15.38 0.70
C HIS A 139 10.69 -15.04 -0.36
N ALA A 140 10.70 -15.74 -1.50
CA ALA A 140 9.78 -15.52 -2.63
C ALA A 140 9.51 -16.84 -3.35
#